data_AF-A0A1W9HXV4-F1
#
_entry.id   AF-A0A1W9HXV4-F1
#
_cell.length_a   1.000
_cell.length_b   1.000
_cell.length_c   1.000
_cell.angle_alpha   90.00
_cell.angle_beta   90.00
_cell.angle_gamma   90.00
#
_symmetry.space_group_name_H-M   'P 1'
#
loop_
_entity.id
_entity.type
_entity.pdbx_description
1 polymer ?
#
loop_
_entity_poly.entity_id
_entity_poly.type
_entity_poly.pdbx_seq_one_letter_code
_entity_poly.pdbx_strand_id
1 'polypeptide(L)'
;MTLKSVLFVFLFSSTSIAATCNSGYKAYTETLYPKIMQKNRCVECHNGSNPKAPPFAVPEIESSYELALRYMNFAKIDESLLTYRAGNGHCAKANCDFDVGIEFNEISQMWWDKGENACNRNGKYFSAEVVIPTPLPPANAGFKTILFDLSPISNEFKDMKLALEIQEYVKTSENVRGAYRVKYPRIVNGEGNIYIKDMKVLLNGMYDSIYNTYTIVDKTTTFVPVELVRRRHNEFGLIRSATPVISGSPLIIVKDGLANSKLQISFMEISRGNKMVCNKNAMFTNIIMPALKSLSCSECHNSSLDDLGSQVFDLTKNIDQACLTATALTEKSFPSASALLSIPTKGLFGHPQLSDQERTNYTKIIKEWLHD
;
A
#
# COMPACT_ATOMS: atom_id res chain seq x y z
N MET A 1 -31.65 -55.03 -10.07
CA MET A 1 -31.28 -53.83 -9.30
C MET A 1 -30.27 -53.04 -10.11
N THR A 2 -30.70 -51.96 -10.75
CA THR A 2 -29.87 -51.09 -11.60
C THR A 2 -29.60 -49.78 -10.85
N LEU A 3 -28.38 -49.62 -10.36
CA LEU A 3 -27.94 -48.41 -9.66
C LEU A 3 -27.47 -47.38 -10.70
N LYS A 4 -28.21 -46.28 -10.85
CA LYS A 4 -27.87 -45.15 -11.72
C LYS A 4 -26.73 -44.35 -11.08
N SER A 5 -25.56 -44.34 -11.71
CA SER A 5 -24.47 -43.43 -11.35
C SER A 5 -24.81 -42.01 -11.79
N VAL A 6 -24.94 -41.09 -10.83
CA VAL A 6 -25.08 -39.66 -11.06
C VAL A 6 -23.68 -39.06 -11.19
N LEU A 7 -23.30 -38.68 -12.41
CA LEU A 7 -22.05 -38.01 -12.71
C LEU A 7 -22.17 -36.53 -12.29
N PHE A 8 -21.56 -36.16 -11.17
CA PHE A 8 -21.44 -34.76 -10.74
C PHE A 8 -20.30 -34.09 -11.50
N VAL A 9 -20.63 -33.30 -12.53
CA VAL A 9 -19.67 -32.44 -13.22
C VAL A 9 -19.46 -31.18 -12.38
N PHE A 10 -18.35 -31.14 -11.63
CA PHE A 10 -17.88 -29.90 -11.01
C PHE A 10 -17.31 -28.99 -12.09
N LEU A 11 -18.10 -28.01 -12.52
CA LEU A 11 -17.63 -26.86 -13.30
C LEU A 11 -16.81 -25.96 -12.37
N PHE A 12 -15.51 -26.23 -12.26
CA PHE A 12 -14.58 -25.26 -11.70
C PHE A 12 -14.58 -24.04 -12.61
N SER A 13 -15.23 -22.97 -12.16
CA SER A 13 -15.15 -21.67 -12.81
C SER A 13 -13.73 -21.18 -12.66
N SER A 14 -12.96 -21.26 -13.75
CA SER A 14 -11.61 -20.70 -13.83
C SER A 14 -11.71 -19.22 -13.47
N THR A 15 -11.22 -18.85 -12.30
CA THR A 15 -11.07 -17.44 -11.92
C THR A 15 -10.24 -16.78 -13.02
N SER A 16 -10.82 -15.81 -13.70
CA SER A 16 -10.16 -15.07 -14.78
C SER A 16 -8.86 -14.48 -14.26
N ILE A 17 -7.75 -15.12 -14.61
CA ILE A 17 -6.40 -14.60 -14.45
C ILE A 17 -6.43 -13.22 -15.10
N ALA A 18 -6.06 -12.19 -14.35
CA ALA A 18 -6.01 -10.82 -14.85
C ALA A 18 -5.29 -10.83 -16.20
N ALA A 19 -5.97 -10.40 -17.26
CA ALA A 19 -5.53 -10.60 -18.64
C ALA A 19 -4.05 -10.28 -18.80
N THR A 20 -3.26 -11.34 -18.88
CA THR A 20 -1.81 -11.31 -19.08
C THR A 20 -1.54 -10.48 -20.32
N CYS A 21 -0.69 -9.44 -20.21
CA CYS A 21 -0.43 -8.57 -21.34
C CYS A 21 0.18 -9.37 -22.49
N ASN A 22 -0.59 -9.64 -23.54
CA ASN A 22 -0.21 -10.61 -24.56
C ASN A 22 1.09 -10.22 -25.30
N SER A 23 1.31 -8.92 -25.53
CA SER A 23 2.55 -8.43 -26.16
C SER A 23 3.78 -8.65 -25.28
N GLY A 24 3.69 -8.34 -24.00
CA GLY A 24 4.79 -8.52 -23.05
C GLY A 24 5.05 -9.99 -22.74
N TYR A 25 4.01 -10.81 -22.64
CA TYR A 25 4.14 -12.24 -22.42
C TYR A 25 4.83 -12.91 -23.60
N LYS A 26 4.43 -12.54 -24.82
CA LYS A 26 5.09 -12.99 -26.05
C LYS A 26 6.55 -12.54 -26.07
N ALA A 27 6.82 -11.26 -25.78
CA ALA A 27 8.17 -10.72 -25.74
C ALA A 27 9.04 -11.44 -24.70
N TYR A 28 8.52 -11.71 -23.50
CA TYR A 28 9.20 -12.48 -22.44
C TYR A 28 9.57 -13.88 -22.91
N THR A 29 8.59 -14.58 -23.50
CA THR A 29 8.75 -15.95 -24.02
C THR A 29 9.84 -16.03 -25.08
N GLU A 30 9.97 -15.00 -25.91
CA GLU A 30 10.96 -14.92 -26.98
C GLU A 30 12.35 -14.45 -26.53
N THR A 31 12.48 -13.84 -25.35
CA THR A 31 13.71 -13.15 -24.92
C THR A 31 14.26 -13.70 -23.60
N LEU A 32 13.67 -13.32 -22.47
CA LEU A 32 14.21 -13.61 -21.15
C LEU A 32 13.97 -15.07 -20.72
N TYR A 33 12.79 -15.64 -21.04
CA TYR A 33 12.43 -16.99 -20.59
C TYR A 33 13.44 -18.08 -21.02
N PRO A 34 13.85 -18.17 -22.31
CA PRO A 34 14.84 -19.17 -22.74
C PRO A 34 16.16 -19.06 -22.00
N LYS A 35 16.50 -17.88 -21.48
CA LYS A 35 17.78 -17.57 -20.84
C LYS A 35 17.80 -17.95 -19.37
N ILE A 36 16.73 -17.63 -18.64
CA ILE A 36 16.60 -18.07 -17.24
C ILE A 36 16.39 -19.59 -17.13
N MET A 37 15.85 -20.22 -18.16
CA MET A 37 15.61 -21.67 -18.23
C MET A 37 16.81 -22.50 -18.72
N GLN A 38 17.94 -21.86 -19.05
CA GLN A 38 19.13 -22.60 -19.46
C GLN A 38 19.68 -23.43 -18.29
N LYS A 39 20.00 -24.70 -18.58
CA LYS A 39 20.65 -25.60 -17.63
C LYS A 39 21.93 -24.96 -17.08
N ASN A 40 22.22 -25.19 -15.80
CA ASN A 40 23.31 -24.56 -15.05
C ASN A 40 23.12 -23.07 -14.72
N ARG A 41 22.05 -22.38 -15.16
CA ARG A 41 21.77 -20.97 -14.83
C ARG A 41 20.70 -20.83 -13.75
N CYS A 42 19.74 -19.90 -13.92
CA CYS A 42 18.76 -19.52 -12.91
C CYS A 42 17.85 -20.70 -12.50
N VAL A 43 17.38 -21.50 -13.45
CA VAL A 43 16.42 -22.61 -13.22
C VAL A 43 16.88 -23.64 -12.19
N GLU A 44 18.17 -23.83 -11.95
CA GLU A 44 18.62 -24.83 -10.96
C GLU A 44 18.25 -24.43 -9.52
N CYS A 45 18.21 -23.12 -9.25
CA CYS A 45 17.90 -22.59 -7.94
C CYS A 45 16.51 -21.95 -7.90
N HIS A 46 16.05 -21.36 -8.99
CA HIS A 46 14.83 -20.53 -9.05
C HIS A 46 13.60 -21.27 -9.61
N ASN A 47 13.61 -22.61 -9.65
CA ASN A 47 12.48 -23.44 -10.11
C ASN A 47 11.40 -23.70 -9.03
N GLY A 48 11.51 -23.08 -7.85
CA GLY A 48 10.59 -23.27 -6.73
C GLY A 48 10.88 -24.46 -5.81
N SER A 49 11.88 -25.29 -6.11
CA SER A 49 12.31 -26.37 -5.22
C SER A 49 13.22 -25.90 -4.09
N ASN A 50 13.88 -24.75 -4.26
CA ASN A 50 14.76 -24.17 -3.24
C ASN A 50 14.05 -23.06 -2.45
N PRO A 51 13.71 -23.26 -1.16
CA PRO A 51 13.00 -22.26 -0.37
C PRO A 51 13.83 -21.00 -0.08
N LYS A 52 15.14 -21.01 -0.36
CA LYS A 52 16.03 -19.84 -0.20
C LYS A 52 16.14 -18.99 -1.46
N ALA A 53 15.50 -19.39 -2.57
CA ALA A 53 15.57 -18.70 -3.84
C ALA A 53 14.16 -18.37 -4.37
N PRO A 54 13.92 -17.14 -4.85
CA PRO A 54 12.62 -16.77 -5.41
C PRO A 54 12.28 -17.59 -6.67
N PRO A 55 11.04 -18.06 -6.86
CA PRO A 55 10.72 -19.07 -7.86
C PRO A 55 10.41 -18.50 -9.27
N PHE A 56 11.24 -17.63 -9.85
CA PHE A 56 10.91 -17.01 -11.15
C PHE A 56 11.21 -17.86 -12.40
N ALA A 57 11.99 -18.94 -12.27
CA ALA A 57 12.40 -19.79 -13.40
C ALA A 57 11.69 -21.16 -13.33
N VAL A 58 10.35 -21.15 -13.42
CA VAL A 58 9.50 -22.35 -13.37
C VAL A 58 9.12 -22.82 -14.79
N PRO A 59 8.81 -24.12 -15.00
CA PRO A 59 8.49 -24.66 -16.34
C PRO A 59 7.24 -24.06 -16.99
N GLU A 60 6.28 -23.62 -16.18
CA GLU A 60 5.06 -22.98 -16.65
C GLU A 60 5.35 -21.52 -17.03
N ILE A 61 5.37 -21.23 -18.34
CA ILE A 61 5.88 -19.94 -18.87
C ILE A 61 5.07 -18.76 -18.33
N GLU A 62 3.75 -18.90 -18.24
CA GLU A 62 2.89 -17.83 -17.70
C GLU A 62 3.20 -17.55 -16.22
N SER A 63 3.40 -18.59 -15.42
CA SER A 63 3.81 -18.43 -14.02
C SER A 63 5.20 -17.80 -13.92
N SER A 64 6.14 -18.22 -14.77
CA SER A 64 7.50 -17.67 -14.81
C SER A 64 7.49 -16.18 -15.18
N TYR A 65 6.71 -15.79 -16.17
CA TYR A 65 6.52 -14.39 -16.59
C TYR A 65 6.03 -13.51 -15.44
N GLU A 66 4.92 -13.92 -14.80
CA GLU A 66 4.32 -13.17 -13.69
C GLU A 66 5.25 -13.06 -12.46
N LEU A 67 6.11 -14.06 -12.25
CA LEU A 67 7.10 -14.04 -11.18
C LEU A 67 8.31 -13.18 -11.54
N ALA A 68 8.80 -13.23 -12.79
CA ALA A 68 9.93 -12.44 -13.26
C ALA A 68 9.65 -10.93 -13.20
N LEU A 69 8.43 -10.51 -13.56
CA LEU A 69 8.00 -9.11 -13.50
C LEU A 69 8.22 -8.42 -12.15
N ARG A 70 8.10 -9.18 -11.06
CA ARG A 70 8.27 -8.67 -9.69
C ARG A 70 9.71 -8.20 -9.40
N TYR A 71 10.64 -8.59 -10.25
CA TYR A 71 12.07 -8.29 -10.12
C TYR A 71 12.58 -7.33 -11.19
N MET A 72 11.69 -6.85 -12.06
CA MET A 72 12.00 -5.93 -13.15
C MET A 72 11.68 -4.49 -12.79
N ASN A 73 12.56 -3.59 -13.21
CA ASN A 73 12.38 -2.16 -13.22
C ASN A 73 12.54 -1.68 -14.66
N PHE A 74 11.46 -1.70 -15.43
CA PHE A 74 11.56 -1.37 -16.86
C PHE A 74 11.85 0.10 -17.17
N ALA A 75 11.64 0.98 -16.19
CA ALA A 75 12.04 2.37 -16.34
C ALA A 75 13.56 2.57 -16.17
N LYS A 76 14.26 1.62 -15.52
CA LYS A 76 15.73 1.53 -15.44
C LYS A 76 16.18 0.07 -15.33
N ILE A 77 16.37 -0.57 -16.47
CA ILE A 77 16.55 -2.02 -16.57
C ILE A 77 17.84 -2.50 -15.90
N ASP A 78 18.89 -1.68 -15.92
CA ASP A 78 20.16 -1.89 -15.21
C ASP A 78 20.00 -1.94 -13.69
N GLU A 79 19.03 -1.21 -13.14
CA GLU A 79 18.69 -1.21 -11.72
C GLU A 79 17.69 -2.34 -11.35
N SER A 80 17.24 -3.16 -12.30
CA SER A 80 16.35 -4.30 -12.00
C SER A 80 17.05 -5.31 -11.08
N LEU A 81 16.34 -5.81 -10.06
CA LEU A 81 16.92 -6.78 -9.12
C LEU A 81 17.39 -8.05 -9.86
N LEU A 82 16.65 -8.46 -10.89
CA LEU A 82 17.01 -9.59 -11.76
C LEU A 82 18.37 -9.36 -12.45
N THR A 83 18.54 -8.21 -13.11
CA THR A 83 19.78 -7.80 -13.81
C THR A 83 20.95 -7.66 -12.83
N TYR A 84 20.75 -6.95 -11.73
CA TYR A 84 21.78 -6.73 -10.71
C TYR A 84 22.27 -8.04 -10.10
N ARG A 85 21.35 -8.95 -9.74
CA ARG A 85 21.72 -10.26 -9.17
C ARG A 85 22.41 -11.12 -10.21
N ALA A 86 21.95 -11.15 -11.45
CA ALA A 86 22.62 -11.90 -12.51
C ALA A 86 24.10 -11.55 -12.64
N GLY A 87 24.47 -10.29 -12.38
CA GLY A 87 25.82 -9.75 -12.52
C GLY A 87 26.75 -9.79 -11.30
N ASN A 88 26.29 -10.22 -10.11
CA ASN A 88 27.00 -9.97 -8.85
C ASN A 88 27.55 -11.21 -8.13
N GLY A 89 27.67 -12.34 -8.83
CA GLY A 89 28.27 -13.56 -8.29
C GLY A 89 27.40 -14.33 -7.30
N HIS A 90 26.12 -13.97 -7.11
CA HIS A 90 25.27 -14.60 -6.09
C HIS A 90 25.07 -16.12 -6.30
N CYS A 91 25.24 -16.62 -7.51
CA CYS A 91 25.11 -18.05 -7.82
C CYS A 91 26.33 -18.86 -7.38
N ALA A 92 27.40 -18.23 -6.89
CA ALA A 92 28.69 -18.86 -6.54
C ALA A 92 29.26 -19.77 -7.66
N LYS A 93 28.90 -19.47 -8.91
CA LYS A 93 29.31 -20.16 -10.13
C LYS A 93 29.81 -19.11 -11.13
N ALA A 94 30.71 -19.50 -12.01
CA ALA A 94 31.29 -18.63 -13.05
C ALA A 94 30.26 -18.07 -14.06
N ASN A 95 28.99 -18.48 -13.97
CA ASN A 95 27.93 -18.14 -14.91
C ASN A 95 26.90 -17.15 -14.34
N CYS A 96 27.31 -16.39 -13.32
CA CYS A 96 26.60 -15.23 -12.78
C CYS A 96 27.60 -14.13 -12.42
N ASP A 97 28.59 -13.89 -13.28
CA ASP A 97 29.58 -12.83 -13.15
C ASP A 97 29.11 -11.53 -13.83
N PHE A 98 29.96 -10.51 -13.85
CA PHE A 98 29.64 -9.21 -14.41
C PHE A 98 29.13 -9.26 -15.85
N ASP A 99 29.69 -10.14 -16.69
CA ASP A 99 29.30 -10.30 -18.09
C ASP A 99 27.88 -10.85 -18.21
N VAL A 100 27.47 -11.72 -17.28
CA VAL A 100 26.08 -12.20 -17.20
C VAL A 100 25.12 -11.09 -16.78
N GLY A 101 25.57 -10.15 -15.95
CA GLY A 101 24.81 -8.93 -15.63
C GLY A 101 24.54 -8.07 -16.86
N ILE A 102 25.57 -7.88 -17.71
CA ILE A 102 25.44 -7.17 -19.00
C ILE A 102 24.45 -7.92 -19.91
N GLU A 103 24.62 -9.23 -20.07
CA GLU A 103 23.70 -10.04 -20.89
C GLU A 103 22.25 -9.91 -20.41
N PHE A 104 22.02 -10.00 -19.09
CA PHE A 104 20.66 -9.89 -18.54
C PHE A 104 20.07 -8.49 -18.70
N ASN A 105 20.90 -7.45 -18.70
CA ASN A 105 20.48 -6.10 -19.02
C ASN A 105 19.95 -6.02 -20.46
N GLU A 106 20.77 -6.46 -21.42
CA GLU A 106 20.44 -6.46 -22.84
C GLU A 106 19.17 -7.28 -23.14
N ILE A 107 19.04 -8.45 -22.53
CA ILE A 107 17.90 -9.34 -22.76
C ILE A 107 16.63 -8.80 -22.12
N SER A 108 16.74 -8.15 -20.97
CA SER A 108 15.61 -7.45 -20.36
C SER A 108 15.21 -6.23 -21.16
N GLN A 109 16.16 -5.50 -21.76
CA GLN A 109 15.90 -4.42 -22.70
C GLN A 109 15.17 -4.93 -23.95
N MET A 110 15.59 -6.08 -24.50
CA MET A 110 14.87 -6.72 -25.60
C MET A 110 13.45 -7.13 -25.22
N TRP A 111 13.23 -7.65 -24.00
CA TRP A 111 11.89 -7.96 -23.50
C TRP A 111 11.02 -6.68 -23.47
N TRP A 112 11.54 -5.59 -22.93
CA TRP A 112 10.89 -4.28 -22.94
C TRP A 112 10.52 -3.83 -24.36
N ASP A 113 11.51 -3.75 -25.24
CA ASP A 113 11.38 -3.18 -26.57
C ASP A 113 10.43 -3.99 -27.46
N LYS A 114 10.42 -5.33 -27.32
CA LYS A 114 9.59 -6.22 -28.15
C LYS A 114 8.12 -6.26 -27.77
N GLY A 115 7.72 -5.77 -26.60
CA GLY A 115 6.29 -5.71 -26.31
C GLY A 115 5.89 -5.47 -24.87
N GLU A 116 6.82 -5.56 -23.92
CA GLU A 116 6.49 -5.24 -22.53
C GLU A 116 6.32 -3.73 -22.32
N ASN A 117 6.93 -2.89 -23.16
CA ASN A 117 6.66 -1.45 -23.19
C ASN A 117 5.22 -1.08 -23.58
N ALA A 118 4.53 -1.97 -24.29
CA ALA A 118 3.11 -1.83 -24.64
C ALA A 118 2.21 -2.36 -23.51
N CYS A 119 2.80 -3.01 -22.51
CA CYS A 119 2.10 -3.45 -21.32
C CYS A 119 2.07 -2.32 -20.31
N ASN A 120 0.86 -1.97 -19.88
CA ASN A 120 0.65 -0.97 -18.85
C ASN A 120 1.02 -1.58 -17.48
N ARG A 121 2.33 -1.61 -17.17
CA ARG A 121 2.90 -2.34 -16.04
C ARG A 121 3.72 -1.42 -15.14
N ASN A 122 3.05 -0.83 -14.16
CA ASN A 122 3.69 -0.26 -12.97
C ASN A 122 2.60 -0.24 -11.89
N GLY A 123 2.26 -1.41 -11.36
CA GLY A 123 0.91 -1.61 -10.84
C GLY A 123 -0.09 -1.74 -11.98
N LYS A 124 -1.21 -2.42 -11.73
CA LYS A 124 -2.32 -2.49 -12.68
C LYS A 124 -3.08 -1.17 -12.73
N TYR A 125 -2.99 -0.40 -11.65
CA TYR A 125 -3.77 0.81 -11.42
C TYR A 125 -2.89 1.93 -10.93
N PHE A 126 -3.12 3.13 -11.45
CA PHE A 126 -2.29 4.31 -11.20
C PHE A 126 -3.14 5.51 -10.86
N SER A 127 -2.70 6.30 -9.90
CA SER A 127 -3.22 7.65 -9.73
C SER A 127 -2.69 8.59 -10.82
N ALA A 128 -3.30 9.77 -10.92
CA ALA A 128 -2.65 10.90 -11.57
C ALA A 128 -1.32 11.25 -10.88
N GLU A 129 -0.38 11.83 -11.63
CA GLU A 129 0.82 12.43 -11.08
C GLU A 129 0.50 13.70 -10.29
N VAL A 130 1.22 13.92 -9.20
CA VAL A 130 1.09 15.13 -8.37
C VAL A 130 2.47 15.76 -8.18
N VAL A 131 2.60 17.04 -8.55
CA VAL A 131 3.82 17.82 -8.32
C VAL A 131 4.04 17.96 -6.81
N ILE A 132 5.25 17.66 -6.34
CA ILE A 132 5.59 17.82 -4.92
C ILE A 132 5.61 19.33 -4.61
N PRO A 133 4.81 19.80 -3.62
CA PRO A 133 4.78 21.22 -3.28
C PRO A 133 6.10 21.67 -2.65
N THR A 134 6.62 22.81 -3.08
CA THR A 134 7.83 23.43 -2.52
C THR A 134 7.50 24.79 -1.87
N PRO A 135 8.10 25.13 -0.72
CA PRO A 135 8.94 24.27 0.11
C PRO A 135 8.10 23.21 0.87
N LEU A 136 8.72 22.06 1.17
CA LEU A 136 8.19 21.10 2.14
C LEU A 136 8.64 21.47 3.56
N PRO A 137 7.86 21.13 4.60
CA PRO A 137 8.32 21.29 5.98
C PRO A 137 9.60 20.47 6.23
N PRO A 138 10.60 20.99 6.95
CA PRO A 138 11.76 20.20 7.37
C PRO A 138 11.36 19.13 8.42
N ALA A 139 12.27 18.20 8.69
CA ALA A 139 12.01 17.01 9.51
C ALA A 139 11.42 17.27 10.91
N ASN A 140 11.67 18.45 11.49
CA ASN A 140 11.18 18.88 12.80
C ASN A 140 9.94 19.80 12.76
N ALA A 141 9.47 20.18 11.56
CA ALA A 141 8.34 21.11 11.38
C ALA A 141 7.02 20.41 10.98
N GLY A 142 7.01 19.07 10.98
CA GLY A 142 5.83 18.27 10.68
C GLY A 142 5.69 17.93 9.19
N PHE A 143 4.46 17.67 8.74
CA PHE A 143 4.18 17.10 7.42
C PHE A 143 3.16 17.92 6.64
N LYS A 144 3.29 18.00 5.32
CA LYS A 144 2.25 18.51 4.42
C LYS A 144 1.46 17.35 3.84
N THR A 145 0.16 17.53 3.61
CA THR A 145 -0.67 16.51 2.97
C THR A 145 -0.66 16.70 1.45
N ILE A 146 -0.51 15.60 0.72
CA ILE A 146 -0.68 15.52 -0.73
C ILE A 146 -1.88 14.62 -1.03
N LEU A 147 -2.63 14.96 -2.07
CA LEU A 147 -3.83 14.25 -2.49
C LEU A 147 -3.66 13.71 -3.91
N PHE A 148 -3.92 12.43 -4.10
CA PHE A 148 -3.91 11.72 -5.37
C PHE A 148 -5.35 11.41 -5.76
N ASP A 149 -5.79 11.89 -6.92
CA ASP A 149 -7.09 11.53 -7.46
C ASP A 149 -7.08 10.07 -7.92
N LEU A 150 -8.06 9.29 -7.45
CA LEU A 150 -8.23 7.89 -7.82
C LEU A 150 -9.26 7.71 -8.95
N SER A 151 -9.96 8.76 -9.38
CA SER A 151 -10.90 8.71 -10.50
C SER A 151 -10.29 8.15 -11.82
N PRO A 152 -8.98 8.34 -12.14
CA PRO A 152 -8.39 7.75 -13.33
C PRO A 152 -8.28 6.21 -13.29
N ILE A 153 -8.40 5.60 -12.11
CA ILE A 153 -8.27 4.14 -11.95
C ILE A 153 -9.52 3.42 -12.44
N SER A 154 -10.69 3.88 -11.99
CA SER A 154 -11.99 3.26 -12.28
C SER A 154 -13.11 4.21 -11.84
N ASN A 155 -14.27 4.15 -12.50
CA ASN A 155 -15.44 4.94 -12.14
C ASN A 155 -15.98 4.64 -10.73
N GLU A 156 -15.65 3.47 -10.15
CA GLU A 156 -16.00 3.13 -8.77
C GLU A 156 -15.26 3.97 -7.72
N PHE A 157 -14.15 4.62 -8.11
CA PHE A 157 -13.34 5.50 -7.28
C PHE A 157 -13.57 6.98 -7.59
N LYS A 158 -14.67 7.31 -8.29
CA LYS A 158 -15.05 8.69 -8.54
C LYS A 158 -15.14 9.45 -7.20
N ASP A 159 -14.56 10.64 -7.19
CA ASP A 159 -14.47 11.55 -6.04
C ASP A 159 -13.60 11.08 -4.86
N MET A 160 -13.11 9.82 -4.89
CA MET A 160 -12.18 9.28 -3.91
C MET A 160 -10.76 9.77 -4.16
N LYS A 161 -10.02 10.03 -3.08
CA LYS A 161 -8.61 10.40 -3.17
C LYS A 161 -7.79 9.55 -2.21
N LEU A 162 -6.51 9.36 -2.55
CA LEU A 162 -5.52 8.88 -1.60
C LEU A 162 -4.75 10.07 -1.03
N ALA A 163 -4.68 10.15 0.29
CA ALA A 163 -3.90 11.15 1.01
C ALA A 163 -2.58 10.55 1.51
N LEU A 164 -1.49 11.29 1.36
CA LEU A 164 -0.19 11.00 1.98
C LEU A 164 0.32 12.23 2.74
N GLU A 165 0.98 11.99 3.86
CA GLU A 165 1.75 13.02 4.56
C GLU A 165 3.21 12.98 4.10
N ILE A 166 3.76 14.11 3.66
CA ILE A 166 5.13 14.26 3.16
C ILE A 166 5.88 15.36 3.92
N GLN A 167 7.19 15.18 4.10
CA GLN A 167 8.11 16.21 4.58
C GLN A 167 9.47 16.11 3.90
N GLU A 168 10.25 17.18 3.94
CA GLU A 168 11.69 17.13 3.60
C GLU A 168 12.44 16.51 4.78
N TYR A 169 12.89 15.27 4.60
CA TYR A 169 13.57 14.52 5.66
C TYR A 169 15.06 14.86 5.72
N VAL A 170 15.71 14.87 4.55
CA VAL A 170 17.10 15.29 4.40
C VAL A 170 17.13 16.37 3.32
N LYS A 171 17.63 17.55 3.68
CA LYS A 171 17.79 18.66 2.76
C LYS A 171 18.88 18.32 1.72
N THR A 172 18.65 18.71 0.48
CA THR A 172 19.64 18.57 -0.58
C THR A 172 20.81 19.52 -0.31
N SER A 173 22.04 19.02 -0.46
CA SER A 173 23.28 19.77 -0.37
C SER A 173 24.25 19.31 -1.47
N GLU A 174 25.43 19.93 -1.56
CA GLU A 174 26.46 19.56 -2.53
C GLU A 174 26.85 18.07 -2.47
N ASN A 175 26.84 17.49 -1.26
CA ASN A 175 27.27 16.11 -1.01
C ASN A 175 26.13 15.13 -0.75
N VAL A 176 24.88 15.62 -0.67
CA VAL A 176 23.73 14.80 -0.27
C VAL A 176 22.55 15.12 -1.18
N ARG A 177 22.08 14.10 -1.92
CA ARG A 177 20.91 14.24 -2.83
C ARG A 177 19.65 14.71 -2.10
N GLY A 178 19.55 14.41 -0.80
CA GLY A 178 18.39 14.69 0.03
C GLY A 178 17.36 13.55 -0.04
N ALA A 179 16.34 13.64 0.79
CA ALA A 179 15.30 12.62 0.88
C ALA A 179 13.97 13.23 1.34
N TYR A 180 12.88 12.66 0.82
CA TYR A 180 11.54 12.85 1.34
C TYR A 180 11.24 11.76 2.37
N ARG A 181 10.40 12.07 3.35
CA ARG A 181 9.74 11.07 4.19
C ARG A 181 8.25 11.19 3.97
N VAL A 182 7.63 10.10 3.53
CA VAL A 182 6.18 9.98 3.42
C VAL A 182 5.63 9.01 4.46
N LYS A 183 4.40 9.22 4.92
CA LYS A 183 3.74 8.35 5.87
C LYS A 183 2.22 8.41 5.76
N TYR A 184 1.58 7.45 6.42
CA TYR A 184 0.13 7.39 6.61
C TYR A 184 -0.67 7.54 5.32
N PRO A 185 -0.49 6.65 4.33
CA PRO A 185 -1.42 6.53 3.20
C PRO A 185 -2.83 6.29 3.70
N ARG A 186 -3.82 7.04 3.20
CA ARG A 186 -5.23 6.94 3.62
C ARG A 186 -6.14 7.17 2.43
N ILE A 187 -7.30 6.52 2.40
CA ILE A 187 -8.37 6.91 1.49
C ILE A 187 -9.21 8.01 2.12
N VAL A 188 -9.58 9.01 1.32
CA VAL A 188 -10.45 10.13 1.71
C VAL A 188 -11.58 10.29 0.70
N ASN A 189 -12.66 10.94 1.11
CA ASN A 189 -13.87 11.19 0.31
C ASN A 189 -14.53 9.91 -0.23
N GLY A 190 -15.17 9.16 0.65
CA GLY A 190 -16.07 8.07 0.29
C GLY A 190 -16.41 7.22 1.50
N GLU A 191 -17.18 6.17 1.28
CA GLU A 191 -17.56 5.22 2.33
C GLU A 191 -17.42 3.78 1.86
N GLY A 192 -17.16 2.89 2.82
CA GLY A 192 -17.15 1.45 2.60
C GLY A 192 -15.78 0.84 2.82
N ASN A 193 -15.44 -0.14 2.01
CA ASN A 193 -14.18 -0.87 2.11
C ASN A 193 -13.43 -0.80 0.81
N ILE A 194 -12.10 -0.80 0.93
CA ILE A 194 -11.20 -0.89 -0.21
C ILE A 194 -10.18 -1.98 0.09
N TYR A 195 -10.07 -2.91 -0.83
CA TYR A 195 -8.97 -3.86 -0.85
C TYR A 195 -7.81 -3.20 -1.60
N ILE A 196 -6.61 -3.27 -1.01
CA ILE A 196 -5.39 -2.71 -1.58
C ILE A 196 -4.30 -3.77 -1.50
N LYS A 197 -3.61 -3.98 -2.61
CA LYS A 197 -2.46 -4.87 -2.72
C LYS A 197 -1.28 -4.20 -3.40
N ASP A 198 -0.11 -4.35 -2.79
CA ASP A 198 1.19 -3.93 -3.28
C ASP A 198 1.17 -2.48 -3.79
N MET A 199 0.98 -1.57 -2.83
CA MET A 199 0.95 -0.14 -3.08
C MET A 199 2.38 0.39 -3.19
N LYS A 200 2.66 1.20 -4.20
CA LYS A 200 3.97 1.84 -4.41
C LYS A 200 3.82 3.35 -4.48
N VAL A 201 4.88 4.03 -4.08
CA VAL A 201 5.02 5.49 -4.23
C VAL A 201 6.18 5.71 -5.18
N LEU A 202 5.87 6.29 -6.34
CA LEU A 202 6.79 6.49 -7.42
C LEU A 202 7.23 7.96 -7.42
N LEU A 203 8.52 8.22 -7.37
CA LEU A 203 9.14 9.50 -7.65
C LEU A 203 9.49 9.55 -9.14
N ASN A 204 8.82 10.42 -9.89
CA ASN A 204 9.03 10.58 -11.34
C ASN A 204 8.99 9.24 -12.10
N GLY A 205 7.99 8.41 -11.78
CA GLY A 205 7.80 7.09 -12.40
C GLY A 205 8.68 5.96 -11.86
N MET A 206 9.59 6.26 -10.93
CA MET A 206 10.50 5.28 -10.30
C MET A 206 10.11 5.03 -8.85
N TYR A 207 10.22 3.79 -8.36
CA TYR A 207 10.13 3.54 -6.93
C TYR A 207 11.36 2.79 -6.43
N ASP A 208 11.65 2.92 -5.15
CA ASP A 208 12.73 2.20 -4.50
C ASP A 208 12.27 0.79 -4.11
N SER A 209 12.74 -0.24 -4.82
CA SER A 209 12.33 -1.62 -4.59
C SER A 209 12.78 -2.18 -3.23
N ILE A 210 13.81 -1.59 -2.62
CA ILE A 210 14.37 -2.03 -1.34
C ILE A 210 13.66 -1.34 -0.18
N TYR A 211 13.42 -0.04 -0.30
CA TYR A 211 12.91 0.79 0.79
C TYR A 211 11.39 1.02 0.74
N ASN A 212 10.69 0.62 -0.33
CA ASN A 212 9.23 0.79 -0.39
C ASN A 212 8.47 -0.17 0.52
N THR A 213 8.31 0.23 1.78
CA THR A 213 7.58 -0.50 2.82
C THR A 213 6.08 -0.66 2.55
N TYR A 214 5.53 -0.10 1.48
CA TYR A 214 4.12 -0.24 1.12
C TYR A 214 3.85 -1.41 0.15
N THR A 215 4.90 -2.01 -0.41
CA THR A 215 4.79 -3.20 -1.25
C THR A 215 4.24 -4.43 -0.51
N ILE A 216 4.40 -4.47 0.82
CA ILE A 216 3.85 -5.53 1.68
C ILE A 216 2.36 -5.35 2.01
N VAL A 217 1.73 -4.25 1.56
CA VAL A 217 0.30 -4.02 1.79
C VAL A 217 -0.48 -5.07 1.03
N ASP A 218 -1.28 -5.86 1.73
CA ASP A 218 -2.27 -6.79 1.19
C ASP A 218 -3.41 -6.86 2.22
N LYS A 219 -4.32 -5.89 2.16
CA LYS A 219 -5.40 -5.79 3.16
C LYS A 219 -6.62 -5.05 2.65
N THR A 220 -7.75 -5.37 3.27
CA THR A 220 -8.96 -4.55 3.18
C THR A 220 -8.94 -3.50 4.29
N THR A 221 -9.15 -2.23 3.95
CA THR A 221 -9.34 -1.16 4.92
C THR A 221 -10.74 -0.58 4.77
N THR A 222 -11.46 -0.51 5.88
CA THR A 222 -12.69 0.30 5.97
C THR A 222 -12.28 1.76 5.95
N PHE A 223 -13.03 2.61 5.28
CA PHE A 223 -12.87 4.05 5.36
C PHE A 223 -14.24 4.70 5.50
N VAL A 224 -14.27 5.77 6.30
CA VAL A 224 -15.48 6.54 6.57
C VAL A 224 -15.44 7.84 5.78
N PRO A 225 -16.61 8.39 5.40
CA PRO A 225 -16.66 9.65 4.67
C PRO A 225 -16.17 10.74 5.61
N VAL A 226 -14.97 11.23 5.31
CA VAL A 226 -14.42 12.43 5.94
C VAL A 226 -14.53 13.52 4.89
N GLU A 227 -15.47 14.44 5.08
CA GLU A 227 -15.48 15.64 4.28
C GLU A 227 -14.18 16.40 4.51
N LEU A 228 -13.54 16.80 3.42
CA LEU A 228 -12.42 17.73 3.49
C LEU A 228 -12.94 19.09 3.94
N VAL A 229 -13.10 19.27 5.25
CA VAL A 229 -13.58 20.53 5.82
C VAL A 229 -12.56 21.61 5.49
N ARG A 230 -12.93 22.50 4.58
CA ARG A 230 -12.19 23.74 4.34
C ARG A 230 -12.31 24.60 5.58
N ARG A 231 -11.30 24.59 6.46
CA ARG A 231 -11.18 25.65 7.48
C ARG A 231 -11.00 26.99 6.78
N ARG A 232 -11.51 28.07 7.39
CA ARG A 232 -11.71 29.43 6.84
C ARG A 232 -10.45 30.17 6.32
N HIS A 233 -9.32 29.51 6.12
CA HIS A 233 -8.09 30.11 5.61
C HIS A 233 -7.36 29.17 4.64
N ASN A 234 -7.87 28.99 3.41
CA ASN A 234 -7.25 28.50 2.15
C ASN A 234 -6.20 27.37 2.14
N GLU A 235 -5.88 26.75 3.28
CA GLU A 235 -5.11 25.54 3.38
C GLU A 235 -6.09 24.40 3.56
N PHE A 236 -5.89 23.30 2.82
CA PHE A 236 -6.54 22.04 3.14
C PHE A 236 -6.10 21.65 4.55
N GLY A 237 -6.90 22.08 5.53
CA GLY A 237 -6.61 21.94 6.94
C GLY A 237 -6.51 20.47 7.26
N LEU A 238 -5.28 20.02 7.47
CA LEU A 238 -4.92 18.85 8.25
C LEU A 238 -5.96 17.72 8.13
N ILE A 239 -5.90 16.92 7.05
CA ILE A 239 -6.46 15.55 7.00
C ILE A 239 -5.67 14.65 7.96
N ARG A 240 -5.33 15.17 9.15
CA ARG A 240 -4.49 14.53 10.12
C ARG A 240 -5.42 13.84 11.07
N SER A 241 -5.29 12.52 11.08
CA SER A 241 -5.68 11.60 12.17
C SER A 241 -7.04 10.90 12.10
N ALA A 242 -7.99 11.40 11.33
CA ALA A 242 -9.34 10.87 11.35
C ALA A 242 -9.62 9.72 10.37
N THR A 243 -8.73 9.48 9.40
CA THR A 243 -8.92 8.38 8.44
C THR A 243 -8.00 7.20 8.73
N PRO A 244 -8.51 5.97 8.56
CA PRO A 244 -7.78 4.71 8.61
C PRO A 244 -6.51 4.78 7.77
N VAL A 245 -5.40 4.31 8.32
CA VAL A 245 -4.14 4.23 7.57
C VAL A 245 -4.04 2.90 6.85
N ILE A 246 -3.67 2.95 5.58
CA ILE A 246 -3.32 1.76 4.78
C ILE A 246 -2.00 1.17 5.30
N SER A 247 -1.11 2.00 5.83
CA SER A 247 0.11 1.56 6.50
C SER A 247 0.58 2.57 7.54
N GLY A 248 0.97 2.07 8.72
CA GLY A 248 1.62 2.86 9.76
C GLY A 248 3.11 3.14 9.51
N SER A 249 3.73 2.39 8.59
CA SER A 249 5.18 2.49 8.32
C SER A 249 5.51 3.79 7.56
N PRO A 250 6.55 4.54 7.97
CA PRO A 250 7.07 5.61 7.15
C PRO A 250 7.87 5.04 5.98
N LEU A 251 7.84 5.73 4.85
CA LEU A 251 8.66 5.45 3.67
C LEU A 251 9.64 6.61 3.46
N ILE A 252 10.91 6.28 3.25
CA ILE A 252 11.94 7.25 2.84
C ILE A 252 12.14 7.13 1.32
N ILE A 253 12.13 8.27 0.63
CA ILE A 253 12.30 8.36 -0.81
C ILE A 253 13.51 9.24 -1.08
N VAL A 254 14.57 8.67 -1.66
CA VAL A 254 15.77 9.44 -2.03
C VAL A 254 15.42 10.35 -3.21
N LYS A 255 15.82 11.62 -3.15
CA LYS A 255 15.59 12.55 -4.26
C LYS A 255 16.46 12.18 -5.45
N ASP A 256 15.91 12.36 -6.65
CA ASP A 256 16.60 12.13 -7.92
C ASP A 256 17.35 13.35 -8.45
N GLY A 257 17.21 14.51 -7.79
CA GLY A 257 17.88 15.76 -8.16
C GLY A 257 17.10 16.63 -9.14
N LEU A 258 15.90 16.22 -9.57
CA LEU A 258 15.06 17.03 -10.46
C LEU A 258 14.37 18.16 -9.69
N ALA A 259 14.31 19.35 -10.29
CA ALA A 259 13.71 20.53 -9.66
C ALA A 259 12.17 20.41 -9.49
N ASN A 260 11.50 19.68 -10.38
CA ASN A 260 10.04 19.53 -10.42
C ASN A 260 9.62 18.09 -10.16
N SER A 261 10.10 17.52 -9.05
CA SER A 261 9.73 16.16 -8.66
C SER A 261 8.21 15.99 -8.59
N LYS A 262 7.73 14.88 -9.16
CA LYS A 262 6.35 14.44 -9.08
C LYS A 262 6.26 13.12 -8.34
N LEU A 263 5.16 12.93 -7.64
CA LEU A 263 4.78 11.63 -7.09
C LEU A 263 3.63 11.02 -7.87
N GLN A 264 3.62 9.71 -7.94
CA GLN A 264 2.50 8.90 -8.40
C GLN A 264 2.31 7.73 -7.45
N ILE A 265 1.08 7.23 -7.34
CA ILE A 265 0.77 6.01 -6.60
C ILE A 265 0.41 4.93 -7.59
N SER A 266 0.94 3.73 -7.35
CA SER A 266 0.46 2.56 -8.05
C SER A 266 0.04 1.45 -7.12
N PHE A 267 -0.83 0.58 -7.65
CA PHE A 267 -1.37 -0.58 -6.96
C PHE A 267 -1.28 -1.79 -7.87
N MET A 268 -0.89 -2.94 -7.35
CA MET A 268 -1.09 -4.21 -8.07
C MET A 268 -2.59 -4.53 -8.12
N GLU A 269 -3.29 -4.32 -7.01
CA GLU A 269 -4.73 -4.46 -6.95
C GLU A 269 -5.35 -3.36 -6.10
N ILE A 270 -6.46 -2.81 -6.58
CA ILE A 270 -7.34 -1.93 -5.83
C ILE A 270 -8.77 -2.22 -6.27
N SER A 271 -9.66 -2.44 -5.31
CA SER A 271 -11.07 -2.74 -5.59
C SER A 271 -11.94 -2.33 -4.41
N ARG A 272 -13.20 -1.95 -4.66
CA ARG A 272 -14.17 -1.79 -3.58
C ARG A 272 -14.52 -3.16 -2.99
N GLY A 273 -14.42 -3.26 -1.66
CA GLY A 273 -14.90 -4.41 -0.92
C GLY A 273 -16.40 -4.33 -0.66
N ASN A 274 -17.01 -5.49 -0.37
CA ASN A 274 -18.37 -5.56 0.14
C ASN A 274 -18.52 -4.71 1.42
N LYS A 275 -19.71 -4.18 1.68
CA LYS A 275 -20.00 -3.46 2.93
C LYS A 275 -19.64 -4.33 4.13
N MET A 276 -18.77 -3.84 5.00
CA MET A 276 -18.37 -4.58 6.19
C MET A 276 -19.48 -4.52 7.21
N VAL A 277 -19.66 -5.64 7.91
CA VAL A 277 -20.40 -5.70 9.17
C VAL A 277 -19.35 -5.73 10.27
N CYS A 278 -19.56 -4.98 11.35
CA CYS A 278 -18.68 -5.13 12.50
C CYS A 278 -18.89 -6.54 13.09
N ASN A 279 -17.92 -7.42 12.88
CA ASN A 279 -17.93 -8.77 13.43
C ASN A 279 -17.58 -8.81 14.94
N LYS A 280 -17.21 -7.66 15.52
CA LYS A 280 -16.84 -7.50 16.94
C LYS A 280 -17.86 -6.68 17.74
N ASN A 281 -19.13 -6.66 17.32
CA ASN A 281 -20.16 -5.84 17.95
C ASN A 281 -20.29 -6.10 19.46
N ALA A 282 -20.30 -7.36 19.88
CA ALA A 282 -20.39 -7.73 21.28
C ALA A 282 -19.20 -7.19 22.09
N MET A 283 -17.97 -7.36 21.56
CA MET A 283 -16.76 -6.88 22.21
C MET A 283 -16.70 -5.36 22.24
N PHE A 284 -17.07 -4.70 21.14
CA PHE A 284 -17.16 -3.24 21.06
C PHE A 284 -18.16 -2.70 22.10
N THR A 285 -19.34 -3.30 22.20
CA THR A 285 -20.39 -2.91 23.15
C THR A 285 -19.97 -3.13 24.60
N ASN A 286 -19.34 -4.26 24.91
CA ASN A 286 -19.07 -4.66 26.29
C ASN A 286 -17.74 -4.16 26.83
N ILE A 287 -16.79 -3.80 25.95
CA ILE A 287 -15.42 -3.43 26.36
C ILE A 287 -15.07 -2.02 25.89
N ILE A 288 -15.20 -1.73 24.59
CA ILE A 288 -14.77 -0.45 24.03
C ILE A 288 -15.70 0.69 24.46
N MET A 289 -17.03 0.50 24.36
CA MET A 289 -17.99 1.54 24.72
C MET A 289 -17.90 1.98 26.19
N PRO A 290 -17.78 1.08 27.18
CA PRO A 290 -17.52 1.47 28.57
C PRO A 290 -16.21 2.25 28.74
N ALA A 291 -15.14 1.85 28.05
CA ALA A 291 -13.87 2.56 28.10
C ALA A 291 -14.00 3.99 27.55
N LEU A 292 -14.64 4.16 26.39
CA LEU A 292 -14.89 5.48 25.79
C LEU A 292 -15.77 6.36 26.69
N LYS A 293 -16.80 5.78 27.33
CA LYS A 293 -17.65 6.51 28.30
C LYS A 293 -16.87 6.92 29.55
N SER A 294 -16.01 6.05 30.07
CA SER A 294 -15.20 6.36 31.27
C SER A 294 -14.21 7.50 31.05
N LEU A 295 -13.80 7.72 29.80
CA LEU A 295 -12.93 8.82 29.38
C LEU A 295 -13.72 10.04 28.89
N SER A 296 -15.04 10.09 29.11
CA SER A 296 -15.94 11.14 28.63
C SER A 296 -15.87 11.40 27.12
N CYS A 297 -15.41 10.44 26.30
CA CYS A 297 -15.32 10.62 24.84
C CYS A 297 -16.68 10.95 24.23
N SER A 298 -17.76 10.40 24.79
CA SER A 298 -19.14 10.67 24.36
C SER A 298 -19.56 12.13 24.49
N GLU A 299 -18.94 12.92 25.37
CA GLU A 299 -19.31 14.34 25.51
C GLU A 299 -18.93 15.15 24.27
N CYS A 300 -17.84 14.78 23.59
CA CYS A 300 -17.41 15.41 22.33
C CYS A 300 -17.97 14.66 21.11
N HIS A 301 -17.94 13.33 21.14
CA HIS A 301 -18.28 12.46 20.00
C HIS A 301 -19.77 12.12 19.88
N ASN A 302 -20.63 12.63 20.78
CA ASN A 302 -22.09 12.59 20.61
C ASN A 302 -22.69 13.93 20.18
N SER A 303 -21.88 14.98 20.04
CA SER A 303 -22.42 16.30 19.78
C SER A 303 -22.88 16.41 18.32
N SER A 304 -24.04 17.02 18.09
CA SER A 304 -24.53 17.37 16.74
C SER A 304 -23.76 18.55 16.13
N LEU A 305 -22.57 18.86 16.66
CA LEU A 305 -21.76 19.98 16.22
C LEU A 305 -21.02 19.57 14.94
N ASP A 306 -20.85 20.53 14.02
CA ASP A 306 -20.06 20.40 12.78
C ASP A 306 -18.54 20.23 13.04
N ASP A 307 -18.15 19.71 14.21
CA ASP A 307 -16.74 19.45 14.50
C ASP A 307 -16.27 18.16 13.79
N LEU A 308 -15.00 18.16 13.40
CA LEU A 308 -14.43 17.04 12.65
C LEU A 308 -14.43 15.73 13.47
N GLY A 309 -14.40 15.83 14.80
CA GLY A 309 -14.36 14.67 15.70
C GLY A 309 -15.67 13.90 15.70
N SER A 310 -16.81 14.59 15.81
CA SER A 310 -18.15 14.02 15.73
C SER A 310 -18.45 13.49 14.32
N GLN A 311 -18.02 14.19 13.26
CA GLN A 311 -18.21 13.71 11.88
C GLN A 311 -17.47 12.39 11.61
N VAL A 312 -16.27 12.27 12.17
CA VAL A 312 -15.38 11.12 11.93
C VAL A 312 -15.74 9.95 12.81
N PHE A 313 -16.05 10.19 14.08
CA PHE A 313 -16.37 9.15 15.05
C PHE A 313 -17.58 9.58 15.89
N ASP A 314 -18.76 9.23 15.37
CA ASP A 314 -20.04 9.51 16.00
C ASP A 314 -20.49 8.29 16.82
N LEU A 315 -20.52 8.47 18.14
CA LEU A 315 -20.93 7.43 19.09
C LEU A 315 -22.45 7.34 19.29
N THR A 316 -23.23 8.24 18.69
CA THR A 316 -24.71 8.20 18.70
C THR A 316 -25.29 7.38 17.56
N LYS A 317 -24.49 7.08 16.52
CA LYS A 317 -24.90 6.16 15.46
C LYS A 317 -25.20 4.78 16.05
N ASN A 318 -25.90 3.95 15.27
CA ASN A 318 -26.13 2.57 15.67
C ASN A 318 -24.81 1.87 16.00
N ILE A 319 -24.87 0.90 16.92
CA ILE A 319 -23.68 0.28 17.50
C ILE A 319 -22.76 -0.35 16.43
N ASP A 320 -23.34 -0.88 15.36
CA ASP A 320 -22.63 -1.46 14.23
C ASP A 320 -21.78 -0.42 13.51
N GLN A 321 -22.34 0.76 13.25
CA GLN A 321 -21.67 1.86 12.56
C GLN A 321 -20.57 2.47 13.44
N ALA A 322 -20.83 2.65 14.73
CA ALA A 322 -19.82 3.10 15.69
C ALA A 322 -18.66 2.10 15.77
N CYS A 323 -18.96 0.79 15.83
CA CYS A 323 -17.94 -0.25 15.82
C CYS A 323 -17.13 -0.26 14.52
N LEU A 324 -17.78 -0.18 13.36
CA LEU A 324 -17.11 -0.13 12.06
C LEU A 324 -16.15 1.05 11.98
N THR A 325 -16.59 2.21 12.44
CA THR A 325 -15.78 3.43 12.47
C THR A 325 -14.59 3.27 13.41
N ALA A 326 -14.81 2.76 14.63
CA ALA A 326 -13.73 2.47 15.55
C ALA A 326 -12.73 1.48 14.95
N THR A 327 -13.21 0.45 14.26
CA THR A 327 -12.37 -0.59 13.65
C THR A 327 -11.52 0.03 12.56
N ALA A 328 -12.12 0.88 11.75
CA ALA A 328 -11.43 1.66 10.73
C ALA A 328 -10.32 2.53 11.36
N LEU A 329 -10.57 3.15 12.51
CA LEU A 329 -9.59 4.00 13.23
C LEU A 329 -8.47 3.21 13.91
N THR A 330 -8.42 1.88 13.77
CA THR A 330 -7.38 1.02 14.31
C THR A 330 -6.50 0.38 13.24
N GLU A 331 -5.21 0.25 13.56
CA GLU A 331 -4.20 -0.42 12.74
C GLU A 331 -3.65 -1.61 13.52
N LYS A 332 -4.13 -2.81 13.20
CA LYS A 332 -3.79 -4.05 13.93
C LYS A 332 -2.28 -4.32 13.94
N SER A 333 -1.59 -4.07 12.83
CA SER A 333 -0.15 -4.31 12.72
C SER A 333 0.69 -3.28 13.47
N PHE A 334 0.14 -2.09 13.72
CA PHE A 334 0.80 -0.99 14.40
C PHE A 334 -0.17 -0.26 15.34
N PRO A 335 -0.55 -0.87 16.48
CA PRO A 335 -1.57 -0.28 17.35
C PRO A 335 -1.26 1.16 17.77
N SER A 336 0.02 1.50 17.98
CA SER A 336 0.48 2.85 18.33
C SER A 336 0.28 3.91 17.23
N ALA A 337 0.04 3.47 15.98
CA ALA A 337 -0.34 4.32 14.85
C ALA A 337 -1.86 4.43 14.67
N SER A 338 -2.65 3.62 15.39
CA SER A 338 -4.12 3.72 15.39
C SER A 338 -4.55 5.11 15.85
N ALA A 339 -5.44 5.74 15.10
CA ALA A 339 -6.03 7.02 15.48
C ALA A 339 -6.79 6.92 16.80
N LEU A 340 -7.59 5.86 16.94
CA LEU A 340 -8.40 5.61 18.13
C LEU A 340 -7.58 5.48 19.41
N LEU A 341 -6.30 5.07 19.29
CA LEU A 341 -5.38 4.98 20.40
C LEU A 341 -4.52 6.24 20.56
N SER A 342 -3.83 6.64 19.49
CA SER A 342 -2.75 7.62 19.54
C SER A 342 -3.23 9.04 19.81
N ILE A 343 -4.43 9.40 19.38
CA ILE A 343 -4.99 10.75 19.58
C ILE A 343 -5.24 11.03 21.06
N PRO A 344 -6.11 10.27 21.76
CA PRO A 344 -6.41 10.56 23.16
C PRO A 344 -5.18 10.37 24.06
N THR A 345 -4.38 9.32 23.82
CA THR A 345 -3.21 9.02 24.66
C THR A 345 -2.11 10.08 24.60
N LYS A 346 -2.05 10.88 23.52
CA LYS A 346 -1.07 11.94 23.33
C LYS A 346 -1.67 13.35 23.43
N GLY A 347 -2.96 13.48 23.73
CA GLY A 347 -3.66 14.78 23.79
C GLY A 347 -3.60 15.55 22.47
N LEU A 348 -3.75 14.87 21.33
CA LEU A 348 -3.63 15.50 20.03
C LEU A 348 -4.96 16.12 19.59
N PHE A 349 -4.90 17.15 18.74
CA PHE A 349 -6.07 17.75 18.08
C PHE A 349 -7.14 18.27 19.06
N GLY A 350 -6.71 18.84 20.19
CA GLY A 350 -7.61 19.37 21.21
C GLY A 350 -8.18 18.32 22.16
N HIS A 351 -7.75 17.05 22.06
CA HIS A 351 -8.07 16.06 23.08
C HIS A 351 -7.29 16.38 24.37
N PRO A 352 -7.91 16.23 25.55
CA PRO A 352 -7.17 16.21 26.80
C PRO A 352 -6.20 15.02 26.78
N GLN A 353 -4.97 15.24 27.24
CA GLN A 353 -4.01 14.16 27.39
C GLN A 353 -4.43 13.27 28.56
N LEU A 354 -4.60 11.97 28.29
CA LEU A 354 -4.90 10.98 29.33
C LEU A 354 -3.78 10.91 30.39
N SER A 355 -4.16 10.72 31.65
CA SER A 355 -3.20 10.39 32.72
C SER A 355 -2.47 9.08 32.41
N ASP A 356 -1.36 8.82 33.09
CA ASP A 356 -0.56 7.61 32.85
C ASP A 356 -1.35 6.31 33.10
N GLN A 357 -2.22 6.32 34.13
CA GLN A 357 -3.08 5.17 34.45
C GLN A 357 -4.17 4.97 33.39
N GLU A 358 -4.86 6.04 32.99
CA GLU A 358 -5.88 6.00 31.93
C GLU A 358 -5.27 5.55 30.60
N ARG A 359 -4.12 6.12 30.23
CA ARG A 359 -3.37 5.75 29.02
C ARG A 359 -3.02 4.27 29.01
N THR A 360 -2.53 3.75 30.13
CA THR A 360 -2.17 2.33 30.27
C THR A 360 -3.39 1.42 30.13
N ASN A 361 -4.46 1.73 30.85
CA ASN A 361 -5.71 0.97 30.81
C ASN A 361 -6.35 1.00 29.42
N TYR A 362 -6.47 2.18 28.82
CA TYR A 362 -7.06 2.35 27.50
C TYR A 362 -6.23 1.66 26.40
N THR A 363 -4.90 1.76 26.47
CA THR A 363 -4.01 1.04 25.54
C THR A 363 -4.18 -0.47 25.64
N LYS A 364 -4.30 -1.00 26.86
CA LYS A 364 -4.54 -2.44 27.08
C LYS A 364 -5.86 -2.87 26.45
N ILE A 365 -6.94 -2.13 26.70
CA ILE A 365 -8.28 -2.40 26.15
C ILE A 365 -8.28 -2.41 24.62
N ILE A 366 -7.67 -1.41 23.97
CA ILE A 366 -7.59 -1.35 22.51
C ILE A 366 -6.76 -2.51 21.95
N LYS A 367 -5.65 -2.88 22.61
CA LYS A 367 -4.84 -4.02 22.19
C LYS A 367 -5.60 -5.34 22.29
N GLU A 368 -6.28 -5.59 23.41
CA GLU A 368 -7.13 -6.78 23.59
C GLU A 368 -8.17 -6.87 22.47
N TRP A 369 -8.83 -5.75 22.15
CA TRP A 369 -9.77 -5.69 21.03
C TRP A 369 -9.16 -5.98 19.66
N LEU A 370 -7.89 -5.65 19.43
CA LEU A 370 -7.22 -5.92 18.15
C LEU A 370 -6.71 -7.36 18.01
N HIS A 371 -6.47 -8.04 19.13
CA HIS A 371 -5.89 -9.40 19.15
C HIS A 371 -6.92 -10.52 19.06
N ASP A 372 -8.15 -10.30 19.53
CA ASP A 372 -9.31 -11.14 19.20
C ASP A 372 -9.69 -11.04 17.72
#